data_AF-A0A6P7SIK6-F1
#
_entry.id   AF-A0A6P7SIK6-F1
#
_cell.length_a   1.000
_cell.length_b   1.000
_cell.length_c   1.000
_cell.angle_alpha   90.00
_cell.angle_beta   90.00
_cell.angle_gamma   90.00
#
_symmetry.space_group_name_H-M   'P 1'
#
loop_
_entity.id
_entity.type
_entity.pdbx_description
1 polymer ?
#
loop_
_entity_poly.entity_id
_entity_poly.type
_entity_poly.pdbx_seq_one_letter_code
_entity_poly.pdbx_strand_id
1 'polypeptide(L)'
;MCTTMQFTGIFCLFGAFVCLPTIYASVLRLDEMMKILSADVKPQSGFVEPINGLKTVSEVVRDARNYLKNTDPKTLLASQNVPFKCGLAPSLGNLTKKVFQDMDRNVQVLIGTTKSIIEKLIQQKGAHNLKFEDYVGAMKQNKFIQIPSGGIIRRSKSLSSSYSGISDGRTLSNTARRIESWYKGDLLGDKDVYEAAEINLEDFKNLVSTTGAAIRSFETFFYVNQYITREVVNFGILRYPEPKKPYFQMYRIKLAAYKHTERILFIENTSSGISGKFEMYKFAPSGGIIAEIDPNYFNRFITSALDSLGPL
;
A
#
# COMPACT_ATOMS: atom_id res chain seq x y z
N MET A 1 -29.31 -8.84 -52.06
CA MET A 1 -28.60 -10.08 -51.68
C MET A 1 -27.92 -9.77 -50.35
N CYS A 2 -28.18 -10.49 -49.26
CA CYS A 2 -27.86 -11.90 -49.02
C CYS A 2 -26.33 -12.13 -48.99
N THR A 3 -25.73 -12.76 -47.98
CA THR A 3 -26.34 -13.61 -46.91
C THR A 3 -25.62 -13.48 -45.57
N THR A 4 -26.28 -13.93 -44.51
CA THR A 4 -25.75 -14.17 -43.16
C THR A 4 -24.92 -15.46 -43.07
N MET A 5 -24.40 -15.72 -41.86
CA MET A 5 -23.81 -16.94 -41.27
C MET A 5 -22.28 -16.90 -41.10
N GLN A 6 -21.66 -17.16 -39.95
CA GLN A 6 -21.93 -17.96 -38.72
C GLN A 6 -21.28 -19.37 -38.69
N PHE A 7 -20.67 -19.62 -37.52
CA PHE A 7 -20.57 -20.90 -36.79
C PHE A 7 -19.57 -22.01 -37.21
N THR A 8 -18.51 -22.10 -36.40
CA THR A 8 -18.28 -23.19 -35.42
C THR A 8 -17.87 -24.61 -35.89
N GLY A 9 -16.72 -25.05 -35.36
CA GLY A 9 -16.48 -26.44 -34.92
C GLY A 9 -15.47 -27.27 -35.74
N ILE A 10 -15.05 -28.48 -35.33
CA ILE A 10 -14.99 -29.08 -33.97
C ILE A 10 -14.14 -30.39 -34.05
N PHE A 11 -13.26 -30.66 -33.06
CA PHE A 11 -12.65 -31.99 -32.74
C PHE A 11 -11.68 -32.62 -33.79
N CYS A 12 -10.80 -33.60 -33.49
CA CYS A 12 -10.26 -34.10 -32.20
C CYS A 12 -8.70 -34.16 -32.21
N LEU A 13 -7.91 -35.27 -32.26
CA LEU A 13 -8.14 -36.72 -32.18
C LEU A 13 -6.89 -37.51 -31.67
N PHE A 14 -6.72 -37.58 -30.34
CA PHE A 14 -5.95 -38.58 -29.55
C PHE A 14 -4.40 -38.65 -29.60
N GLY A 15 -3.83 -39.15 -28.49
CA GLY A 15 -2.40 -39.42 -28.29
C GLY A 15 -2.11 -39.84 -26.83
N ALA A 16 -2.73 -40.91 -26.34
CA ALA A 16 -2.69 -41.31 -24.93
C ALA A 16 -1.64 -42.37 -24.61
N PHE A 17 -1.06 -42.32 -23.40
CA PHE A 17 -0.39 -43.46 -22.76
C PHE A 17 -0.73 -43.50 -21.26
N VAL A 18 -0.87 -44.71 -20.70
CA VAL A 18 -1.37 -44.98 -19.34
C VAL A 18 -0.60 -46.14 -18.73
N CYS A 19 -0.22 -46.03 -17.45
CA CYS A 19 -0.11 -47.10 -16.43
C CYS A 19 0.42 -46.47 -15.10
N LEU A 20 -0.35 -46.42 -14.01
CA LEU A 20 -0.47 -47.43 -12.91
C LEU A 20 0.68 -47.37 -11.86
N PRO A 21 0.48 -47.75 -10.58
CA PRO A 21 -0.75 -48.04 -9.82
C PRO A 21 -0.82 -47.29 -8.44
N THR A 22 -1.48 -47.90 -7.43
CA THR A 22 -2.00 -47.30 -6.18
C THR A 22 -1.17 -47.49 -4.90
N ILE A 23 -1.28 -46.51 -3.99
CA ILE A 23 -1.46 -46.59 -2.51
C ILE A 23 -0.60 -47.58 -1.69
N TYR A 24 0.15 -47.05 -0.70
CA TYR A 24 0.18 -47.54 0.70
C TYR A 24 0.67 -46.43 1.66
N ALA A 25 0.51 -46.61 2.99
CA ALA A 25 0.65 -45.53 3.97
C ALA A 25 1.67 -45.79 5.11
N SER A 26 2.29 -44.69 5.57
CA SER A 26 2.75 -44.38 6.94
C SER A 26 3.55 -45.42 7.77
N VAL A 27 4.82 -45.10 8.05
CA VAL A 27 5.46 -45.27 9.38
C VAL A 27 6.33 -44.03 9.66
N LEU A 28 6.37 -43.57 10.92
CA LEU A 28 7.12 -42.40 11.39
C LEU A 28 8.62 -42.68 11.63
N ARG A 29 9.43 -41.62 11.68
CA ARG A 29 10.63 -41.57 12.54
C ARG A 29 10.54 -40.38 13.50
N LEU A 30 10.67 -40.68 14.80
CA LEU A 30 10.52 -39.70 15.88
C LEU A 30 11.74 -38.77 16.01
N ASP A 31 12.91 -39.21 15.52
CA ASP A 31 14.20 -38.51 15.66
C ASP A 31 14.22 -37.13 14.97
N GLU A 32 13.48 -36.95 13.88
CA GLU A 32 13.42 -35.65 13.20
C GLU A 32 12.58 -34.62 13.98
N MET A 33 11.62 -35.05 14.79
CA MET A 33 10.88 -34.15 15.70
C MET A 33 11.75 -33.67 16.87
N MET A 34 12.74 -34.46 17.31
CA MET A 34 13.61 -34.08 18.43
C MET A 34 14.65 -33.02 18.05
N LYS A 35 14.92 -32.79 16.76
CA LYS A 35 15.75 -31.65 16.28
C LYS A 35 15.04 -30.29 16.34
N ILE A 36 13.78 -30.24 16.77
CA ILE A 36 13.02 -29.00 16.99
C ILE A 36 13.34 -28.40 18.39
N LEU A 37 14.06 -29.13 19.25
CA LEU A 37 14.41 -28.68 20.60
C LEU A 37 15.92 -28.40 20.74
N SER A 38 16.23 -27.15 21.11
CA SER A 38 17.55 -26.55 21.35
C SER A 38 18.47 -26.38 20.12
N ALA A 39 19.12 -25.23 19.93
CA ALA A 39 18.83 -23.90 20.49
C ALA A 39 19.46 -22.81 19.60
N ASP A 40 18.68 -21.80 19.21
CA ASP A 40 19.16 -20.42 19.23
C ASP A 40 17.97 -19.43 19.34
N VAL A 41 18.11 -18.41 20.20
CA VAL A 41 17.03 -17.51 20.66
C VAL A 41 17.71 -16.18 21.01
N LYS A 42 17.54 -15.08 20.28
CA LYS A 42 16.34 -14.27 19.94
C LYS A 42 16.72 -13.31 18.76
N PRO A 43 15.86 -12.43 18.20
CA PRO A 43 14.62 -11.85 18.74
C PRO A 43 13.33 -12.46 18.18
N GLN A 44 12.30 -12.50 19.02
CA GLN A 44 10.92 -12.62 18.54
C GLN A 44 10.46 -11.26 18.02
N SER A 45 10.05 -11.19 16.75
CA SER A 45 9.24 -10.09 16.22
C SER A 45 8.18 -10.65 15.27
N GLY A 46 7.35 -11.55 15.81
CA GLY A 46 6.14 -12.03 15.14
C GLY A 46 5.08 -10.94 15.12
N PHE A 47 5.24 -9.97 14.21
CA PHE A 47 4.20 -8.99 13.92
C PHE A 47 2.99 -9.73 13.35
N VAL A 48 1.90 -9.78 14.11
CA VAL A 48 0.66 -10.42 13.66
C VAL A 48 -0.13 -9.45 12.77
N GLU A 49 -0.53 -9.91 11.58
CA GLU A 49 -1.42 -9.12 10.71
C GLU A 49 -2.79 -8.96 11.39
N PRO A 50 -3.28 -7.73 11.66
CA PRO A 50 -4.57 -7.51 12.32
C PRO A 50 -5.77 -7.71 11.38
N ILE A 51 -5.51 -7.88 10.09
CA ILE A 51 -6.44 -8.26 9.02
C ILE A 51 -5.66 -9.26 8.15
N ASN A 52 -6.12 -10.50 8.09
CA ASN A 52 -5.40 -11.56 7.38
C ASN A 52 -5.28 -11.27 5.87
N GLY A 53 -4.06 -11.35 5.34
CA GLY A 53 -3.74 -11.14 3.93
C GLY A 53 -3.36 -9.69 3.56
N LEU A 54 -3.05 -8.83 4.54
CA LEU A 54 -2.59 -7.46 4.28
C LEU A 54 -1.21 -7.19 4.90
N LYS A 55 -0.21 -7.05 4.03
CA LYS A 55 1.13 -6.56 4.40
C LYS A 55 1.03 -5.25 5.17
N THR A 56 1.71 -5.18 6.31
CA THR A 56 1.79 -3.97 7.15
C THR A 56 2.54 -2.84 6.43
N VAL A 57 2.39 -1.59 6.92
CA VAL A 57 3.09 -0.43 6.32
C VAL A 57 4.61 -0.66 6.25
N SER A 58 5.21 -1.11 7.35
CA SER A 58 6.66 -1.31 7.47
C SER A 58 7.18 -2.36 6.49
N GLU A 59 6.34 -3.34 6.12
CA GLU A 59 6.68 -4.37 5.13
C GLU A 59 6.57 -3.86 3.70
N VAL A 60 5.51 -3.11 3.36
CA VAL A 60 5.41 -2.46 2.03
C VAL A 60 6.58 -1.51 1.81
N VAL A 61 6.98 -0.78 2.85
CA VAL A 61 8.11 0.14 2.83
C VAL A 61 9.46 -0.60 2.79
N ARG A 62 9.62 -1.73 3.51
CA ARG A 62 10.78 -2.63 3.42
C ARG A 62 10.93 -3.19 2.00
N ASP A 63 9.86 -3.69 1.41
CA ASP A 63 9.85 -4.29 0.09
C ASP A 63 10.16 -3.23 -1.00
N ALA A 64 9.60 -2.03 -0.88
CA ALA A 64 9.91 -0.89 -1.75
C ALA A 64 11.38 -0.45 -1.65
N ARG A 65 11.94 -0.37 -0.43
CA ARG A 65 13.36 -0.09 -0.18
C ARG A 65 14.28 -1.15 -0.79
N ASN A 66 13.91 -2.43 -0.67
CA ASN A 66 14.66 -3.54 -1.27
C ASN A 66 14.58 -3.50 -2.81
N TYR A 67 13.41 -3.21 -3.37
CA TYR A 67 13.24 -3.04 -4.81
C TYR A 67 14.09 -1.89 -5.37
N LEU A 68 14.08 -0.73 -4.70
CA LEU A 68 14.88 0.45 -5.11
C LEU A 68 16.39 0.24 -4.99
N LYS A 69 16.87 -0.57 -4.03
CA LYS A 69 18.29 -0.91 -3.89
C LYS A 69 18.78 -1.89 -4.96
N ASN A 70 17.92 -2.82 -5.37
CA ASN A 70 18.30 -3.95 -6.22
C ASN A 70 17.92 -3.77 -7.70
N THR A 71 17.28 -2.65 -8.08
CA THR A 71 16.88 -2.35 -9.46
C THR A 71 17.72 -1.20 -10.00
N ASP A 72 18.37 -1.40 -11.15
CA ASP A 72 19.11 -0.34 -11.81
C ASP A 72 18.18 0.77 -12.36
N PRO A 73 18.66 2.02 -12.53
CA PRO A 73 17.83 3.11 -13.01
C PRO A 73 17.16 2.88 -14.37
N LYS A 74 17.80 2.20 -15.31
CA LYS A 74 17.24 1.96 -16.66
C LYS A 74 16.08 0.97 -16.57
N THR A 75 16.24 -0.12 -15.82
CA THR A 75 15.16 -1.10 -15.59
C THR A 75 13.98 -0.47 -14.83
N LEU A 76 14.21 0.40 -13.84
CA LEU A 76 13.11 1.08 -13.14
C LEU A 76 12.34 2.02 -14.09
N LEU A 77 13.03 2.74 -14.97
CA LEU A 77 12.41 3.65 -15.94
C LEU A 77 11.67 2.92 -17.08
N ALA A 78 12.17 1.75 -17.50
CA ALA A 78 11.45 0.89 -18.44
C ALA A 78 10.17 0.31 -17.80
N SER A 79 10.26 -0.10 -16.54
CA SER A 79 9.19 -0.76 -15.79
C SER A 79 7.95 0.11 -15.56
N GLN A 80 6.79 -0.54 -15.43
CA GLN A 80 5.55 0.06 -14.92
C GLN A 80 5.34 -0.19 -13.42
N ASN A 81 6.32 -0.79 -12.73
CA ASN A 81 6.25 -1.06 -11.30
C ASN A 81 6.45 0.22 -10.48
N VAL A 82 5.40 0.63 -9.78
CA VAL A 82 5.45 1.66 -8.74
C VAL A 82 6.10 1.04 -7.49
N PRO A 83 7.24 1.57 -6.97
CA PRO A 83 7.94 0.96 -5.83
C PRO A 83 7.08 0.84 -4.57
N PHE A 84 6.48 1.94 -4.12
CA PHE A 84 5.61 1.96 -2.94
C PHE A 84 4.15 1.74 -3.36
N LYS A 85 3.81 0.49 -3.71
CA LYS A 85 2.48 0.10 -4.21
C LYS A 85 1.77 -0.85 -3.24
N CYS A 86 0.70 -0.37 -2.60
CA CYS A 86 -0.24 -1.23 -1.87
C CYS A 86 -1.66 -0.64 -1.93
N GLY A 87 -2.67 -1.52 -2.07
CA GLY A 87 -4.09 -1.13 -2.05
C GLY A 87 -4.56 -0.69 -0.66
N LEU A 88 -4.14 -1.40 0.38
CA LEU A 88 -4.31 -1.03 1.78
C LEU A 88 -3.29 -1.77 2.67
N ALA A 89 -2.55 -1.04 3.50
CA ALA A 89 -1.65 -1.60 4.51
C ALA A 89 -2.06 -1.15 5.92
N PRO A 90 -2.24 -2.06 6.90
CA PRO A 90 -2.51 -1.67 8.27
C PRO A 90 -1.29 -0.99 8.92
N SER A 91 -1.56 0.07 9.68
CA SER A 91 -0.64 0.71 10.61
C SER A 91 -1.26 0.67 12.01
N LEU A 92 -0.67 -0.16 12.88
CA LEU A 92 -1.18 -0.41 14.24
C LEU A 92 -0.83 0.70 15.24
N GLY A 93 0.23 1.48 14.97
CA GLY A 93 0.75 2.46 15.93
C GLY A 93 1.06 1.80 17.27
N ASN A 94 0.39 2.25 18.33
CA ASN A 94 0.55 1.74 19.70
C ASN A 94 -0.53 0.71 20.10
N LEU A 95 -1.28 0.13 19.15
CA LEU A 95 -2.33 -0.83 19.45
C LEU A 95 -1.76 -2.20 19.84
N THR A 96 -1.87 -2.54 21.13
CA THR A 96 -1.56 -3.87 21.68
C THR A 96 -2.84 -4.55 22.18
N LYS A 97 -2.79 -5.87 22.46
CA LYS A 97 -3.91 -6.61 23.04
C LYS A 97 -4.47 -5.94 24.32
N LYS A 98 -3.59 -5.48 25.22
CA LYS A 98 -3.98 -4.72 26.41
C LYS A 98 -4.62 -3.37 26.06
N VAL A 99 -3.96 -2.56 25.22
CA VAL A 99 -4.46 -1.23 24.83
C VAL A 99 -5.84 -1.33 24.15
N PHE A 100 -6.11 -2.41 23.43
CA PHE A 100 -7.44 -2.72 22.86
C PHE A 100 -8.48 -3.07 23.94
N GLN A 101 -8.12 -3.91 24.91
CA GLN A 101 -9.01 -4.25 26.04
C GLN A 101 -9.36 -3.03 26.90
N ASP A 102 -8.42 -2.10 27.06
CA ASP A 102 -8.59 -0.84 27.79
C ASP A 102 -9.36 0.25 26.99
N MET A 103 -9.82 -0.02 25.75
CA MET A 103 -10.62 0.92 24.96
C MET A 103 -12.11 0.94 25.32
N ASP A 104 -12.79 2.05 25.02
CA ASP A 104 -14.25 2.12 24.96
C ASP A 104 -14.84 1.05 24.04
N ARG A 105 -15.98 0.49 24.45
CA ARG A 105 -16.65 -0.62 23.75
C ARG A 105 -17.01 -0.26 22.30
N ASN A 106 -17.38 0.97 22.00
CA ASN A 106 -17.72 1.37 20.63
C ASN A 106 -16.48 1.38 19.71
N VAL A 107 -15.28 1.60 20.27
CA VAL A 107 -14.02 1.53 19.53
C VAL A 107 -13.60 0.06 19.30
N GLN A 108 -13.85 -0.82 20.27
CA GLN A 108 -13.69 -2.27 20.09
C GLN A 108 -14.65 -2.81 18.99
N VAL A 109 -15.91 -2.36 19.00
CA VAL A 109 -16.92 -2.65 17.95
C VAL A 109 -16.47 -2.14 16.58
N LEU A 110 -15.98 -0.90 16.51
CA LEU A 110 -15.44 -0.29 15.30
C LEU A 110 -14.32 -1.17 14.71
N ILE A 111 -13.32 -1.55 15.51
CA ILE A 111 -12.19 -2.38 15.07
C ILE A 111 -12.66 -3.77 14.61
N GLY A 112 -13.45 -4.47 15.42
CA GLY A 112 -13.91 -5.83 15.10
C GLY A 112 -14.80 -5.92 13.86
N THR A 113 -15.69 -4.94 13.67
CA THR A 113 -16.59 -4.92 12.49
C THR A 113 -15.85 -4.49 11.23
N THR A 114 -14.95 -3.51 11.30
CA THR A 114 -14.06 -3.13 10.19
C THR A 114 -13.15 -4.29 9.77
N LYS A 115 -12.51 -4.98 10.73
CA LYS A 115 -11.69 -6.18 10.46
C LYS A 115 -12.49 -7.22 9.67
N SER A 116 -13.65 -7.63 10.20
CA SER A 116 -14.49 -8.66 9.58
C SER A 116 -14.98 -8.29 8.17
N ILE A 117 -15.30 -7.02 7.92
CA ILE A 117 -15.72 -6.53 6.59
C ILE A 117 -14.55 -6.55 5.60
N ILE A 118 -13.35 -6.13 6.01
CA ILE A 118 -12.17 -6.14 5.13
C ILE A 118 -11.69 -7.58 4.87
N GLU A 119 -11.66 -8.45 5.87
CA GLU A 119 -11.32 -9.87 5.68
C GLU A 119 -12.31 -10.57 4.74
N LYS A 120 -13.62 -10.30 4.87
CA LYS A 120 -14.64 -10.82 3.95
C LYS A 120 -14.43 -10.31 2.51
N LEU A 121 -14.08 -9.03 2.33
CA LEU A 121 -13.76 -8.45 1.02
C LEU A 121 -12.51 -9.13 0.40
N ILE A 122 -11.49 -9.40 1.21
CA ILE A 122 -10.27 -10.11 0.80
C ILE A 122 -10.57 -11.55 0.41
N GLN A 123 -11.38 -12.28 1.19
CA GLN A 123 -11.81 -13.65 0.88
C GLN A 123 -12.61 -13.73 -0.44
N GLN A 124 -13.38 -12.69 -0.76
CA GLN A 124 -14.23 -12.65 -1.96
C GLN A 124 -13.51 -12.26 -3.26
N LYS A 125 -12.44 -11.45 -3.18
CA LYS A 125 -11.75 -10.88 -4.37
C LYS A 125 -10.24 -11.18 -4.46
N GLY A 126 -9.61 -11.61 -3.37
CA GLY A 126 -8.16 -11.69 -3.23
C GLY A 126 -7.51 -10.33 -3.01
N ALA A 127 -6.68 -10.20 -1.96
CA ALA A 127 -6.06 -8.92 -1.57
C ALA A 127 -5.28 -8.22 -2.70
N HIS A 128 -4.66 -9.00 -3.60
CA HIS A 128 -3.87 -8.48 -4.73
C HIS A 128 -4.72 -7.82 -5.84
N ASN A 129 -6.03 -8.09 -5.90
CA ASN A 129 -6.94 -7.49 -6.88
C ASN A 129 -7.63 -6.22 -6.36
N LEU A 130 -7.63 -6.01 -5.04
CA LEU A 130 -8.33 -4.92 -4.38
C LEU A 130 -7.59 -3.59 -4.50
N LYS A 131 -8.31 -2.55 -4.92
CA LYS A 131 -7.81 -1.17 -4.96
C LYS A 131 -8.24 -0.43 -3.70
N PHE A 132 -7.58 0.69 -3.38
CA PHE A 132 -7.96 1.53 -2.23
C PHE A 132 -9.45 1.90 -2.25
N GLU A 133 -9.99 2.14 -3.44
CA GLU A 133 -11.39 2.43 -3.71
C GLU A 133 -12.35 1.30 -3.27
N ASP A 134 -11.97 0.02 -3.41
CA ASP A 134 -12.78 -1.12 -2.94
C ASP A 134 -12.90 -1.11 -1.40
N TYR A 135 -11.77 -0.93 -0.70
CA TYR A 135 -11.75 -0.89 0.76
C TYR A 135 -12.53 0.32 1.31
N VAL A 136 -12.39 1.49 0.67
CA VAL A 136 -13.16 2.69 1.01
C VAL A 136 -14.65 2.47 0.76
N GLY A 137 -15.02 1.76 -0.31
CA GLY A 137 -16.39 1.36 -0.60
C GLY A 137 -16.99 0.47 0.50
N ALA A 138 -16.28 -0.59 0.87
CA ALA A 138 -16.70 -1.52 1.93
C ALA A 138 -16.83 -0.82 3.31
N MET A 139 -15.90 0.08 3.64
CA MET A 139 -15.97 0.88 4.88
C MET A 139 -17.19 1.82 4.88
N LYS A 140 -17.49 2.51 3.76
CA LYS A 140 -18.70 3.33 3.62
C LYS A 140 -20.01 2.53 3.70
N GLN A 141 -19.97 1.21 3.56
CA GLN A 141 -21.12 0.32 3.70
C GLN A 141 -21.26 -0.26 5.12
N ASN A 142 -20.28 -0.07 6.01
CA ASN A 142 -20.37 -0.52 7.40
C ASN A 142 -21.32 0.38 8.21
N LYS A 143 -22.51 -0.12 8.55
CA LYS A 143 -23.52 0.61 9.32
C LYS A 143 -23.08 1.01 10.74
N PHE A 144 -22.07 0.35 11.30
CA PHE A 144 -21.57 0.63 12.65
C PHE A 144 -20.57 1.78 12.72
N ILE A 145 -20.23 2.39 11.58
CA ILE A 145 -19.24 3.47 11.47
C ILE A 145 -19.83 4.66 10.72
N GLN A 146 -19.32 5.84 11.03
CA GLN A 146 -19.74 7.10 10.43
C GLN A 146 -18.52 7.92 10.01
N ILE A 147 -18.66 8.66 8.91
CA ILE A 147 -17.68 9.69 8.53
C ILE A 147 -18.13 11.00 9.19
N PRO A 148 -17.39 11.55 10.17
CA PRO A 148 -17.76 12.79 10.82
C PRO A 148 -17.64 13.98 9.87
N SER A 149 -18.21 15.13 10.23
CA SER A 149 -17.98 16.38 9.49
C SER A 149 -16.48 16.71 9.41
N GLY A 150 -16.03 17.17 8.24
CA GLY A 150 -14.59 17.33 7.92
C GLY A 150 -13.82 16.00 7.78
N GLY A 151 -14.46 14.84 7.94
CA GLY A 151 -13.86 13.52 7.88
C GLY A 151 -13.46 13.01 6.50
N ILE A 152 -13.52 13.84 5.46
CA ILE A 152 -12.98 13.57 4.13
C ILE A 152 -12.08 14.73 3.73
N ILE A 153 -10.79 14.46 3.49
CA ILE A 153 -9.84 15.45 3.00
C ILE A 153 -9.29 14.99 1.65
N ARG A 154 -9.21 15.90 0.69
CA ARG A 154 -8.50 15.68 -0.59
C ARG A 154 -7.61 16.86 -0.87
N ARG A 155 -6.36 16.60 -1.29
CA ARG A 155 -5.42 17.62 -1.76
C ARG A 155 -4.73 17.14 -3.03
N SER A 156 -4.51 18.06 -3.96
CA SER A 156 -3.64 17.85 -5.12
C SER A 156 -2.63 18.99 -5.12
N LYS A 157 -1.34 18.65 -5.22
CA LYS A 157 -0.23 19.61 -5.19
C LYS A 157 0.81 19.22 -6.23
N SER A 158 1.67 20.15 -6.59
CA SER A 158 2.86 19.91 -7.41
C SER A 158 4.03 20.75 -6.89
N LEU A 159 5.24 20.30 -7.21
CA LEU A 159 6.49 20.98 -6.94
C LEU A 159 7.34 20.90 -8.21
N SER A 160 7.41 22.00 -8.94
CA SER A 160 8.21 22.12 -10.16
C SER A 160 9.61 22.66 -9.89
N SER A 161 10.51 22.38 -10.83
CA SER A 161 11.82 23.01 -10.99
C SER A 161 12.09 23.15 -12.49
N SER A 162 12.23 24.38 -12.95
CA SER A 162 12.80 24.70 -14.27
C SER A 162 14.32 24.83 -14.13
N TYR A 163 15.07 24.39 -15.14
CA TYR A 163 16.53 24.42 -15.08
C TYR A 163 17.16 24.65 -16.47
N SER A 164 18.28 25.36 -16.48
CA SER A 164 19.13 25.57 -17.64
C SER A 164 20.60 25.40 -17.23
N GLY A 165 21.35 24.55 -17.96
CA GLY A 165 22.75 24.24 -17.69
C GLY A 165 23.03 22.73 -17.53
N ILE A 166 24.15 22.39 -16.88
CA ILE A 166 24.60 21.01 -16.62
C ILE A 166 24.53 20.73 -15.11
N SER A 167 23.71 19.76 -14.69
CA SER A 167 23.52 19.41 -13.28
C SER A 167 24.75 18.72 -12.68
N ASP A 168 25.29 19.27 -11.58
CA ASP A 168 26.58 18.87 -10.98
C ASP A 168 26.50 17.66 -10.01
N GLY A 169 25.32 17.38 -9.46
CA GLY A 169 25.07 16.32 -8.49
C GLY A 169 25.09 16.76 -7.02
N ARG A 170 25.65 17.94 -6.69
CA ARG A 170 25.54 18.55 -5.34
C ARG A 170 24.09 18.94 -5.03
N THR A 171 23.29 19.11 -6.08
CA THR A 171 21.83 19.30 -6.06
C THR A 171 21.05 18.19 -5.35
N LEU A 172 21.49 16.94 -5.35
CA LEU A 172 20.66 15.77 -4.98
C LEU A 172 20.03 15.87 -3.58
N SER A 173 20.84 16.09 -2.54
CA SER A 173 20.35 16.16 -1.15
C SER A 173 19.49 17.40 -0.88
N ASN A 174 19.72 18.50 -1.61
CA ASN A 174 18.92 19.71 -1.49
C ASN A 174 17.54 19.50 -2.15
N THR A 175 17.50 18.86 -3.32
CA THR A 175 16.26 18.44 -3.98
C THR A 175 15.46 17.45 -3.13
N ALA A 176 16.11 16.43 -2.56
CA ALA A 176 15.45 15.46 -1.68
C ALA A 176 14.83 16.11 -0.44
N ARG A 177 15.54 17.02 0.26
CA ARG A 177 14.98 17.78 1.40
C ARG A 177 13.84 18.71 0.98
N ARG A 178 13.92 19.36 -0.19
CA ARG A 178 12.85 20.21 -0.72
C ARG A 178 11.59 19.39 -1.04
N ILE A 179 11.73 18.19 -1.60
CA ILE A 179 10.63 17.26 -1.85
C ILE A 179 10.04 16.73 -0.55
N GLU A 180 10.86 16.33 0.43
CA GLU A 180 10.39 15.89 1.75
C GLU A 180 9.59 16.99 2.47
N SER A 181 10.08 18.24 2.43
CA SER A 181 9.41 19.39 3.06
C SER A 181 8.05 19.67 2.41
N TRP A 182 7.98 19.70 1.07
CA TRP A 182 6.72 19.82 0.31
C TRP A 182 5.77 18.65 0.57
N TYR A 183 6.29 17.43 0.68
CA TYR A 183 5.51 16.23 0.96
C TYR A 183 4.85 16.29 2.34
N LYS A 184 5.62 16.57 3.39
CA LYS A 184 5.12 16.65 4.77
C LYS A 184 4.24 17.88 5.00
N GLY A 185 4.63 19.04 4.46
CA GLY A 185 3.92 20.31 4.61
C GLY A 185 2.74 20.49 3.66
N ASP A 186 3.02 20.72 2.37
CA ASP A 186 2.01 21.14 1.39
C ASP A 186 1.01 20.04 1.02
N LEU A 187 1.47 18.80 0.90
CA LEU A 187 0.63 17.68 0.45
C LEU A 187 -0.09 17.00 1.62
N LEU A 188 0.65 16.50 2.61
CA LEU A 188 0.10 15.73 3.73
C LEU A 188 -0.44 16.62 4.85
N GLY A 189 0.29 17.68 5.23
CA GLY A 189 -0.18 18.71 6.17
C GLY A 189 -0.67 18.18 7.53
N ASP A 190 -0.25 16.97 7.91
CA ASP A 190 -0.68 16.23 9.09
C ASP A 190 0.48 15.33 9.53
N LYS A 191 0.84 15.41 10.82
CA LYS A 191 1.95 14.67 11.40
C LYS A 191 1.65 13.17 11.49
N ASP A 192 0.44 12.81 11.89
CA ASP A 192 0.02 11.41 12.05
C ASP A 192 0.16 10.64 10.73
N VAL A 193 -0.08 11.32 9.61
CA VAL A 193 -0.11 10.76 8.26
C VAL A 193 1.30 10.50 7.72
N TYR A 194 2.29 11.38 7.97
CA TYR A 194 3.66 11.11 7.51
C TYR A 194 4.44 10.18 8.44
N GLU A 195 4.12 10.14 9.74
CA GLU A 195 4.71 9.16 10.66
C GLU A 195 4.22 7.74 10.33
N ALA A 196 2.90 7.54 10.23
CA ALA A 196 2.32 6.23 9.91
C ALA A 196 2.41 5.81 8.43
N ALA A 197 3.09 6.60 7.58
CA ALA A 197 3.48 6.20 6.22
C ALA A 197 4.93 5.70 6.11
N GLU A 198 5.78 5.93 7.13
CA GLU A 198 7.20 5.50 7.23
C GLU A 198 8.17 5.94 6.10
N ILE A 199 7.71 6.66 5.06
CA ILE A 199 8.53 7.22 3.99
C ILE A 199 9.35 8.41 4.52
N ASN A 200 10.67 8.34 4.40
CA ASN A 200 11.62 9.30 4.97
C ASN A 200 12.54 9.95 3.92
N LEU A 201 13.42 10.87 4.36
CA LEU A 201 14.38 11.56 3.49
C LEU A 201 15.26 10.63 2.65
N GLU A 202 15.64 9.45 3.16
CA GLU A 202 16.45 8.49 2.42
C GLU A 202 15.65 7.84 1.29
N ASP A 203 14.37 7.54 1.51
CA ASP A 203 13.47 7.11 0.43
C ASP A 203 13.35 8.20 -0.65
N PHE A 204 13.24 9.47 -0.25
CA PHE A 204 13.25 10.58 -1.19
C PHE A 204 14.61 10.75 -1.91
N LYS A 205 15.75 10.57 -1.24
CA LYS A 205 17.06 10.53 -1.92
C LYS A 205 17.13 9.40 -2.93
N ASN A 206 16.63 8.21 -2.61
CA ASN A 206 16.63 7.05 -3.51
C ASN A 206 15.68 7.26 -4.70
N LEU A 207 14.49 7.82 -4.48
CA LEU A 207 13.59 8.19 -5.58
C LEU A 207 14.22 9.26 -6.48
N VAL A 208 14.87 10.28 -5.92
CA VAL A 208 15.55 11.35 -6.67
C VAL A 208 16.86 10.88 -7.31
N SER A 209 17.58 9.90 -6.75
CA SER A 209 18.78 9.34 -7.38
C SER A 209 18.41 8.44 -8.54
N THR A 210 17.40 7.58 -8.42
CA THR A 210 17.02 6.68 -9.52
C THR A 210 16.26 7.41 -10.63
N THR A 211 15.45 8.44 -10.32
CA THR A 211 14.84 9.31 -11.34
C THR A 211 15.79 10.41 -11.85
N GLY A 212 16.82 10.78 -11.08
CA GLY A 212 17.76 11.87 -11.40
C GLY A 212 19.05 11.42 -12.07
N ALA A 213 19.56 10.22 -11.80
CA ALA A 213 20.65 9.59 -12.55
C ALA A 213 20.24 9.40 -14.02
N ALA A 214 18.96 9.15 -14.27
CA ALA A 214 18.34 9.17 -15.58
C ALA A 214 18.72 10.43 -16.39
N ILE A 215 18.72 11.61 -15.74
CA ILE A 215 18.88 12.92 -16.38
C ILE A 215 20.26 13.06 -17.06
N ARG A 216 21.29 12.31 -16.63
CA ARG A 216 22.61 12.31 -17.27
C ARG A 216 22.73 11.33 -18.44
N SER A 217 21.79 10.40 -18.66
CA SER A 217 21.84 9.44 -19.77
C SER A 217 20.80 9.75 -20.87
N PHE A 218 20.62 11.02 -21.22
CA PHE A 218 19.64 11.47 -22.23
C PHE A 218 20.16 11.53 -23.67
N GLU A 219 21.49 11.46 -23.89
CA GLU A 219 22.15 11.78 -25.18
C GLU A 219 21.80 10.85 -26.36
N THR A 220 21.10 9.73 -26.12
CA THR A 220 20.85 8.68 -27.13
C THR A 220 19.37 8.35 -27.37
N PHE A 221 18.41 9.15 -26.88
CA PHE A 221 16.99 8.77 -26.92
C PHE A 221 15.98 9.81 -27.45
N PHE A 222 16.39 11.04 -27.80
CA PHE A 222 15.44 12.14 -28.03
C PHE A 222 15.43 12.73 -29.45
N TYR A 223 14.69 12.06 -30.32
CA TYR A 223 13.73 12.74 -31.20
C TYR A 223 12.39 12.91 -30.45
N VAL A 224 11.60 13.93 -30.86
CA VAL A 224 10.23 14.24 -30.38
C VAL A 224 10.12 14.88 -28.98
N ASN A 225 9.22 15.87 -28.87
CA ASN A 225 8.78 16.47 -27.60
C ASN A 225 8.06 15.40 -26.74
N GLN A 226 8.60 15.05 -25.57
CA GLN A 226 8.01 14.02 -24.71
C GLN A 226 7.64 14.55 -23.33
N TYR A 227 6.37 14.41 -22.98
CA TYR A 227 5.87 14.56 -21.62
C TYR A 227 5.89 13.18 -20.94
N ILE A 228 6.80 12.99 -19.98
CA ILE A 228 6.98 11.71 -19.28
C ILE A 228 6.52 11.88 -17.84
N THR A 229 5.53 11.08 -17.41
CA THR A 229 5.08 10.99 -16.01
C THR A 229 5.21 9.55 -15.52
N ARG A 230 5.73 9.35 -14.31
CA ARG A 230 5.88 8.04 -13.66
C ARG A 230 5.40 8.09 -12.21
N GLU A 231 4.45 7.22 -11.87
CA GLU A 231 3.99 7.05 -10.48
C GLU A 231 5.08 6.33 -9.67
N VAL A 232 5.51 6.91 -8.56
CA VAL A 232 6.58 6.39 -7.69
C VAL A 232 6.07 5.96 -6.31
N VAL A 233 4.89 6.47 -5.90
CA VAL A 233 4.14 6.01 -4.73
C VAL A 233 2.67 5.89 -5.12
N ASN A 234 2.02 4.79 -4.75
CA ASN A 234 0.58 4.57 -4.81
C ASN A 234 0.17 3.70 -3.61
N PHE A 235 0.14 4.34 -2.44
CA PHE A 235 0.12 3.67 -1.16
C PHE A 235 -1.17 4.00 -0.40
N GLY A 236 -2.04 3.00 -0.24
CA GLY A 236 -3.18 3.04 0.68
C GLY A 236 -2.79 2.54 2.06
N ILE A 237 -3.18 3.26 3.12
CA ILE A 237 -2.84 2.95 4.52
C ILE A 237 -4.12 2.99 5.36
N LEU A 238 -4.25 2.06 6.32
CA LEU A 238 -5.28 1.99 7.35
C LEU A 238 -4.63 2.20 8.73
N ARG A 239 -4.65 3.43 9.24
CA ARG A 239 -4.22 3.72 10.61
C ARG A 239 -5.33 3.36 11.59
N TYR A 240 -5.02 2.49 12.55
CA TYR A 240 -5.95 2.00 13.57
C TYR A 240 -6.30 3.07 14.62
N PRO A 241 -7.42 2.91 15.34
CA PRO A 241 -7.74 3.75 16.49
C PRO A 241 -6.70 3.63 17.60
N GLU A 242 -6.53 4.73 18.34
CA GLU A 242 -5.76 4.79 19.60
C GLU A 242 -6.67 5.38 20.69
N PRO A 243 -6.35 5.20 22.00
CA PRO A 243 -7.20 5.74 23.08
C PRO A 243 -7.41 7.26 23.01
N LYS A 244 -6.45 8.02 22.48
CA LYS A 244 -6.57 9.48 22.25
C LYS A 244 -7.17 9.86 20.89
N LYS A 245 -7.32 8.90 19.98
CA LYS A 245 -7.77 9.07 18.59
C LYS A 245 -8.72 7.90 18.24
N PRO A 246 -9.95 7.86 18.79
CA PRO A 246 -10.85 6.70 18.75
C PRO A 246 -11.59 6.56 17.41
N TYR A 247 -10.83 6.48 16.31
CA TYR A 247 -11.33 6.43 14.94
C TYR A 247 -10.26 5.83 14.01
N PHE A 248 -10.69 5.13 12.95
CA PHE A 248 -9.79 4.77 11.87
C PHE A 248 -9.48 6.01 11.01
N GLN A 249 -8.28 6.06 10.44
CA GLN A 249 -7.98 6.89 9.27
C GLN A 249 -7.51 5.99 8.13
N MET A 250 -8.28 5.94 7.04
CA MET A 250 -7.79 5.45 5.76
C MET A 250 -7.25 6.62 4.96
N TYR A 251 -6.08 6.49 4.37
CA TYR A 251 -5.58 7.49 3.42
C TYR A 251 -4.78 6.87 2.30
N ARG A 252 -4.75 7.58 1.17
CA ARG A 252 -4.00 7.21 -0.01
C ARG A 252 -3.06 8.33 -0.40
N ILE A 253 -1.81 7.96 -0.59
CA ILE A 253 -0.74 8.81 -1.06
C ILE A 253 -0.38 8.36 -2.47
N LYS A 254 -0.58 9.23 -3.46
CA LYS A 254 -0.03 9.06 -4.80
C LYS A 254 1.02 10.13 -5.06
N LEU A 255 2.21 9.72 -5.46
CA LEU A 255 3.27 10.61 -5.95
C LEU A 255 3.65 10.20 -7.36
N ALA A 256 3.73 11.16 -8.28
CA ALA A 256 4.22 10.93 -9.63
C ALA A 256 5.23 12.00 -10.04
N ALA A 257 6.45 11.56 -10.37
CA ALA A 257 7.49 12.40 -10.94
C ALA A 257 7.19 12.67 -12.42
N TYR A 258 7.56 13.84 -12.92
CA TYR A 258 7.39 14.20 -14.33
C TYR A 258 8.58 14.98 -14.89
N LYS A 259 8.86 14.76 -16.19
CA LYS A 259 9.73 15.60 -17.02
C LYS A 259 8.92 16.09 -18.23
N HIS A 260 9.06 17.36 -18.55
CA HIS A 260 8.52 17.98 -19.75
C HIS A 260 9.65 18.73 -20.45
N THR A 261 9.87 18.44 -21.73
CA THR A 261 10.99 18.97 -22.50
C THR A 261 10.45 19.53 -23.81
N GLU A 262 10.60 20.84 -23.98
CA GLU A 262 10.26 21.58 -25.19
C GLU A 262 11.54 22.01 -25.89
N ARG A 263 11.63 21.79 -27.20
CA ARG A 263 12.76 22.24 -28.00
C ARG A 263 12.30 23.11 -29.17
N ILE A 264 12.79 24.34 -29.20
CA ILE A 264 12.57 25.29 -30.30
C ILE A 264 13.93 25.54 -30.94
N LEU A 265 14.14 24.99 -32.14
CA LEU A 265 15.40 25.02 -32.87
C LEU A 265 16.57 24.42 -32.04
N PHE A 266 17.48 25.28 -31.56
CA PHE A 266 18.65 24.93 -30.75
C PHE A 266 18.44 25.17 -29.24
N ILE A 267 17.31 25.77 -28.83
CA ILE A 267 16.99 26.05 -27.43
C ILE A 267 16.16 24.89 -26.87
N GLU A 268 16.66 24.20 -25.85
CA GLU A 268 15.91 23.23 -25.06
C GLU A 268 15.49 23.83 -23.72
N ASN A 269 14.19 23.85 -23.46
CA ASN A 269 13.61 24.15 -22.15
C ASN A 269 13.18 22.83 -21.50
N THR A 270 14.01 22.32 -20.56
CA THR A 270 13.63 21.18 -19.71
C THR A 270 13.06 21.69 -18.38
N SER A 271 11.86 21.22 -18.06
CA SER A 271 11.25 21.35 -16.74
C SER A 271 10.98 19.98 -16.14
N SER A 272 11.02 19.90 -14.81
CA SER A 272 10.79 18.65 -14.09
C SER A 272 10.08 18.92 -12.77
N GLY A 273 9.51 17.90 -12.15
CA GLY A 273 8.88 18.05 -10.85
C GLY A 273 8.29 16.78 -10.30
N ILE A 274 7.63 16.94 -9.17
CA ILE A 274 6.82 15.90 -8.53
C ILE A 274 5.40 16.43 -8.34
N SER A 275 4.42 15.57 -8.63
CA SER A 275 3.01 15.82 -8.40
C SER A 275 2.50 14.86 -7.33
N GLY A 276 1.58 15.33 -6.49
CA GLY A 276 1.07 14.59 -5.36
C GLY A 276 -0.44 14.68 -5.28
N LYS A 277 -1.09 13.53 -5.04
CA LYS A 277 -2.51 13.46 -4.69
C LYS A 277 -2.66 12.74 -3.35
N PHE A 278 -3.36 13.39 -2.44
CA PHE A 278 -3.67 12.88 -1.11
C PHE A 278 -5.19 12.79 -0.95
N GLU A 279 -5.67 11.66 -0.47
CA GLU A 279 -7.07 11.45 -0.09
C GLU A 279 -7.10 10.79 1.30
N MET A 280 -7.93 11.28 2.21
CA MET A 280 -8.09 10.73 3.56
C MET A 280 -9.57 10.65 3.94
N TYR A 281 -9.92 9.57 4.62
CA TYR A 281 -11.22 9.27 5.20
C TYR A 281 -11.04 8.93 6.69
N LYS A 282 -11.74 9.65 7.55
CA LYS A 282 -11.87 9.38 8.98
C LYS A 282 -13.16 8.59 9.22
N PHE A 283 -13.08 7.50 9.96
CA PHE A 283 -14.23 6.68 10.33
C PHE A 283 -14.31 6.54 11.86
N ALA A 284 -15.34 7.14 12.45
CA ALA A 284 -15.65 7.10 13.87
C ALA A 284 -16.75 6.05 14.14
N PRO A 285 -16.91 5.53 15.38
CA PRO A 285 -18.02 4.63 15.70
C PRO A 285 -19.36 5.37 15.58
N SER A 286 -20.40 4.67 15.10
CA SER A 286 -21.77 5.18 15.04
C SER A 286 -22.50 4.84 16.36
N GLY A 287 -22.21 5.61 17.41
CA GLY A 287 -22.62 5.29 18.79
C GLY A 287 -24.13 5.03 18.98
N GLY A 288 -25.01 5.74 18.28
CA GLY A 288 -26.45 5.49 18.32
C GLY A 288 -26.82 4.10 17.78
N ILE A 289 -26.37 3.77 16.57
CA ILE A 289 -26.62 2.48 15.92
C ILE A 289 -26.01 1.32 16.71
N ILE A 290 -24.88 1.54 17.40
CA ILE A 290 -24.27 0.53 18.26
C ILE A 290 -25.08 0.33 19.55
N ALA A 291 -25.63 1.40 20.13
CA ALA A 291 -26.45 1.33 21.36
C ALA A 291 -27.86 0.75 21.15
N GLU A 292 -28.40 0.83 19.92
CA GLU A 292 -29.69 0.23 19.53
C GLU A 292 -29.63 -1.31 19.38
N ILE A 293 -28.44 -1.91 19.44
CA ILE A 293 -28.20 -3.34 19.17
C ILE A 293 -27.73 -4.04 20.45
N ASP A 294 -28.21 -5.27 20.68
CA ASP A 294 -27.76 -6.13 21.79
C ASP A 294 -26.21 -6.15 21.86
N PRO A 295 -25.60 -5.68 22.96
CA PRO A 295 -24.15 -5.68 23.13
C PRO A 295 -23.49 -7.02 22.83
N ASN A 296 -24.19 -8.15 23.06
CA ASN A 296 -23.66 -9.49 22.83
C ASN A 296 -23.47 -9.84 21.35
N TYR A 297 -24.23 -9.23 20.43
CA TYR A 297 -24.06 -9.36 18.99
C TYR A 297 -22.60 -9.04 18.56
N PHE A 298 -21.98 -8.09 19.25
CA PHE A 298 -20.64 -7.62 18.95
C PHE A 298 -19.51 -8.47 19.54
N ASN A 299 -19.78 -9.29 20.57
CA ASN A 299 -18.74 -10.04 21.31
C ASN A 299 -17.85 -10.86 20.35
N ARG A 300 -18.45 -11.58 19.39
CA ARG A 300 -17.70 -12.38 18.39
C ARG A 300 -16.71 -11.57 17.53
N PHE A 301 -17.05 -10.32 17.21
CA PHE A 301 -16.20 -9.43 16.41
C PHE A 301 -15.07 -8.84 17.26
N ILE A 302 -15.37 -8.50 18.52
CA ILE A 302 -14.39 -8.03 19.50
C ILE A 302 -13.37 -9.13 19.82
N THR A 303 -13.81 -10.37 20.05
CA THR A 303 -12.91 -11.52 20.25
C THR A 303 -12.06 -11.80 19.01
N SER A 304 -12.63 -11.83 17.81
CA SER A 304 -11.86 -12.04 16.57
C SER A 304 -10.80 -10.95 16.31
N ALA A 305 -11.02 -9.72 16.78
CA ALA A 305 -10.00 -8.68 16.78
C ALA A 305 -8.94 -8.91 17.89
N LEU A 306 -9.39 -9.19 19.12
CA LEU A 306 -8.52 -9.46 20.27
C LEU A 306 -7.52 -10.60 20.02
N ASP A 307 -7.92 -11.64 19.29
CA ASP A 307 -7.09 -12.80 18.97
C ASP A 307 -6.07 -12.50 17.86
N SER A 308 -6.42 -11.60 16.92
CA SER A 308 -5.51 -11.13 15.86
C SER A 308 -4.45 -10.12 16.31
N LEU A 309 -4.51 -9.63 17.55
CA LEU A 309 -3.51 -8.71 18.10
C LEU A 309 -2.31 -9.42 18.77
N GLY A 310 -2.22 -10.74 18.61
CA GLY A 310 -1.10 -11.56 19.07
C GLY A 310 -1.05 -11.83 20.58
N PRO A 311 -0.03 -12.59 21.04
CA PRO A 311 0.33 -12.67 22.45
C PRO A 311 1.00 -11.37 22.94
N LEU A 312 1.08 -11.22 24.26
CA LEU A 312 1.82 -10.15 24.95
C LEU A 312 3.33 -10.46 25.01
#